data_AF-A0A8B6FHW7-F1
#
_entry.id   AF-A0A8B6FHW7-F1
#
_cell.length_a   1.000
_cell.length_b   1.000
_cell.length_c   1.000
_cell.angle_alpha   90.00
_cell.angle_beta   90.00
_cell.angle_gamma   90.00
#
_symmetry.space_group_name_H-M   'P 1'
#
loop_
_entity.id
_entity.type
_entity.pdbx_description
1 polymer ?
#
loop_
_entity_poly.entity_id
_entity_poly.type
_entity_poly.pdbx_seq_one_letter_code
_entity_poly.pdbx_strand_id
1 'polypeptide(L)' 'MILTRMLLGEIFVTDTPYSFRRPPCKTCKDDECCESFHNSQGNGSYDSVVADGIWNFREFIVYESSQCYPEYIITYKRT' A
#
# COMPACT_ATOMS: atom_id res chain seq x y z
N MET A 1 15.88 9.23 9.85
CA MET A 1 14.54 9.31 9.21
C MET A 1 14.77 9.42 7.71
N ILE A 2 13.98 8.75 6.87
CA ILE A 2 14.10 8.84 5.41
C ILE A 2 12.88 9.60 4.89
N LEU A 3 13.10 10.57 4.00
CA LEU A 3 12.06 11.21 3.23
C LEU A 3 12.03 10.55 1.84
N THR A 4 10.89 10.01 1.45
CA THR A 4 10.73 9.21 0.23
C THR A 4 9.73 9.85 -0.73
N ARG A 5 9.91 9.62 -2.03
CA ARG A 5 8.82 9.73 -3.01
C ARG A 5 8.23 8.34 -3.21
N MET A 6 6.92 8.21 -3.03
CA MET A 6 6.22 6.94 -3.17
C MET A 6 5.12 7.04 -4.22
N LEU A 7 5.06 6.05 -5.11
CA LEU A 7 4.00 5.90 -6.11
C LEU A 7 2.85 5.10 -5.51
N LEU A 8 1.90 5.79 -4.89
CA LEU A 8 0.78 5.16 -4.20
C LEU A 8 -0.34 4.69 -5.15
N GLY A 9 -0.46 5.29 -6.33
CA GLY A 9 -1.46 4.93 -7.32
C GLY A 9 -2.89 4.93 -6.76
N GLU A 10 -3.68 3.94 -7.14
CA GLU A 10 -4.98 3.68 -6.55
C GLU A 10 -4.83 2.96 -5.20
N ILE A 11 -5.24 3.63 -4.13
CA ILE A 11 -5.02 3.18 -2.75
C ILE A 11 -6.23 2.39 -2.26
N PHE A 12 -5.99 1.22 -1.66
CA PHE A 12 -6.98 0.51 -0.85
C PHE A 12 -6.93 1.01 0.60
N VAL A 13 -8.07 1.45 1.15
CA VAL A 13 -8.18 1.93 2.53
C VAL A 13 -8.72 0.82 3.42
N THR A 14 -8.05 0.55 4.54
CA THR A 14 -8.52 -0.40 5.55
C THR A 14 -8.31 0.14 6.96
N ASP A 15 -9.19 -0.25 7.87
CA ASP A 15 -9.08 -0.01 9.31
C ASP A 15 -8.69 -1.29 10.08
N THR A 16 -8.62 -2.42 9.38
CA THR A 16 -8.33 -3.73 9.97
C THR A 16 -6.84 -4.06 9.97
N PRO A 17 -6.33 -4.71 11.03
CA PRO A 17 -4.93 -5.12 11.11
C PRO A 17 -4.68 -6.41 10.30
N TYR A 18 -4.98 -6.37 9.01
CA TYR A 18 -4.76 -7.50 8.09
C TYR A 18 -3.46 -7.29 7.29
N SER A 19 -2.61 -8.31 7.28
CA SER A 19 -1.34 -8.28 6.54
C SER A 19 -1.56 -8.83 5.13
N PHE A 20 -1.98 -7.95 4.22
CA PHE A 20 -2.09 -8.28 2.80
C PHE A 20 -0.71 -8.60 2.23
N ARG A 21 -0.56 -9.74 1.55
CA ARG A 21 0.68 -10.20 0.89
C ARG A 21 0.95 -9.49 -0.45
N ARG A 22 -0.10 -8.96 -1.05
CA ARG A 22 -0.10 -8.15 -2.28
C ARG A 22 -1.24 -7.14 -2.23
N PRO A 23 -1.27 -6.12 -3.10
CA PRO A 23 -2.40 -5.20 -3.12
C PRO A 23 -3.72 -5.96 -3.35
N PRO A 24 -4.79 -5.63 -2.60
CA PRO A 24 -6.08 -6.29 -2.75
C PRO A 24 -6.69 -6.12 -4.14
N CYS A 25 -7.49 -7.09 -4.56
CA CYS A 25 -8.29 -6.96 -5.78
C CYS A 25 -9.34 -5.85 -5.63
N LYS A 26 -9.56 -5.04 -6.68
CA LYS A 26 -10.58 -3.99 -6.66
C LYS A 26 -12.01 -4.53 -6.53
N THR A 27 -12.26 -5.77 -6.95
CA THR A 27 -13.57 -6.42 -6.86
C THR A 27 -13.74 -7.20 -5.56
N CYS A 28 -12.81 -8.12 -5.24
CA CYS A 28 -12.92 -8.96 -4.04
C CYS A 28 -12.57 -8.26 -2.73
N LYS A 29 -11.78 -7.17 -2.79
CA LYS A 29 -11.18 -6.49 -1.62
C LYS A 29 -10.29 -7.40 -0.77
N ASP A 30 -9.74 -8.43 -1.39
CA ASP A 30 -8.92 -9.46 -0.76
C ASP A 30 -7.61 -9.63 -1.56
N ASP A 31 -6.54 -9.99 -0.88
CA ASP A 31 -5.27 -10.36 -1.50
C ASP A 31 -5.28 -11.81 -2.00
N GLU A 32 -6.18 -12.69 -1.55
CA GLU A 32 -6.33 -14.05 -2.09
C GLU A 32 -7.39 -14.13 -3.21
N CYS A 33 -7.28 -13.25 -4.21
CA CYS A 33 -8.19 -13.26 -5.37
C CYS A 33 -7.81 -14.32 -6.42
N CYS A 34 -8.83 -14.89 -7.08
CA CYS A 34 -8.73 -15.62 -8.34
C CYS A 34 -8.39 -14.67 -9.49
N GLU A 35 -7.13 -14.24 -9.53
CA GLU A 35 -6.60 -13.24 -10.47
C GLU A 35 -6.98 -13.47 -11.93
N SER A 36 -7.13 -14.72 -12.38
CA SER A 36 -7.46 -15.04 -13.77
C SER A 36 -8.82 -14.50 -14.23
N PHE A 37 -9.82 -14.43 -13.35
CA PHE A 37 -11.17 -14.00 -13.72
C PHE A 37 -11.35 -12.48 -13.65
N HIS A 38 -10.76 -11.81 -12.65
CA HIS A 38 -10.92 -10.36 -12.50
C HIS A 38 -9.89 -9.56 -13.32
N ASN A 39 -8.67 -10.07 -13.52
CA ASN A 39 -7.69 -9.41 -14.40
C ASN A 39 -8.17 -9.41 -15.87
N SER A 40 -8.87 -10.45 -16.32
CA SER A 40 -9.43 -10.51 -17.68
C SER A 40 -10.63 -9.57 -17.90
N GLN A 41 -11.27 -9.09 -16.84
CA GLN A 41 -12.35 -8.10 -16.89
C GLN A 41 -11.86 -6.64 -16.79
N GLY A 42 -10.54 -6.43 -16.77
CA GLY A 42 -9.94 -5.10 -16.60
C GLY A 42 -10.02 -4.55 -15.17
N ASN A 43 -10.53 -5.34 -14.22
CA ASN A 43 -10.51 -5.01 -12.80
C ASN A 43 -9.27 -5.63 -12.15
N GLY A 44 -8.16 -4.89 -12.26
CA GLY A 44 -6.91 -5.24 -11.59
C GLY A 44 -6.96 -5.07 -10.06
N SER A 45 -5.81 -5.29 -9.43
CA SER A 45 -5.58 -4.97 -8.03
C SER A 45 -5.36 -3.47 -7.82
N TYR A 46 -5.47 -3.02 -6.57
CA TYR A 46 -4.98 -1.70 -6.17
C TYR A 46 -3.45 -1.62 -6.33
N ASP A 47 -2.87 -0.42 -6.19
CA ASP A 47 -1.43 -0.23 -6.29
C ASP A 47 -0.74 -0.16 -4.92
N SER A 48 -1.49 0.25 -3.89
CA SER A 48 -1.00 0.35 -2.51
C SER A 48 -2.13 0.19 -1.49
N VAL A 49 -1.76 0.04 -0.22
CA VAL A 49 -2.69 -0.03 0.91
C VAL A 49 -2.39 1.12 1.88
N VAL A 50 -3.43 1.74 2.41
CA VAL A 50 -3.33 2.61 3.59
C VAL A 50 -4.10 2.00 4.75
N ALA A 51 -3.40 1.77 5.86
CA ALA A 51 -4.03 1.43 7.13
C ALA A 51 -4.36 2.73 7.88
N ASP A 52 -5.67 3.04 7.95
CA ASP A 52 -6.23 4.24 8.57
C ASP A 52 -7.27 3.81 9.61
N GLY A 53 -6.78 3.33 10.75
CA GLY A 53 -7.60 2.85 11.87
C GLY A 53 -7.74 3.89 12.99
N ILE A 54 -8.02 3.43 14.21
CA ILE A 54 -8.23 4.29 15.39
C ILE A 54 -6.90 4.96 15.87
N TRP A 55 -5.76 4.57 15.30
CA TRP A 55 -4.43 5.05 15.67
C TRP A 55 -4.13 6.46 15.17
N ASN A 56 -3.20 7.15 15.84
CA ASN A 56 -2.81 8.53 15.52
C ASN A 56 -1.99 8.71 14.24
N PHE A 57 -1.61 7.61 13.57
CA PHE A 57 -0.81 7.64 12.36
C PHE A 57 -1.40 6.74 11.29
N ARG A 58 -1.21 7.14 10.04
CA ARG A 58 -1.55 6.33 8.87
C ARG A 58 -0.30 5.60 8.39
N GLU A 59 -0.46 4.35 8.03
CA GLU A 59 0.61 3.54 7.46
C GLU A 59 0.31 3.29 5.98
N PHE A 60 1.29 3.56 5.12
CA PHE A 60 1.20 3.32 3.67
C PHE A 60 2.10 2.17 3.29
N ILE A 61 1.55 1.20 2.56
CA ILE A 61 2.22 -0.04 2.19
C ILE A 61 2.27 -0.13 0.67
N VAL A 62 3.48 -0.30 0.13
CA VAL A 62 3.74 -0.61 -1.27
C VAL A 62 4.46 -1.95 -1.34
N TYR A 63 4.27 -2.68 -2.44
CA TYR A 63 4.73 -4.06 -2.57
C TYR A 63 5.89 -4.21 -3.54
N GLU A 64 6.01 -3.30 -4.51
CA GLU A 64 7.09 -3.32 -5.48
C GLU A 64 8.20 -2.35 -5.07
N SER A 65 9.44 -2.81 -5.18
CA SER A 65 10.65 -2.05 -4.83
C SER A 65 10.77 -0.75 -5.62
N SER A 66 10.33 -0.75 -6.89
CA SER A 66 10.36 0.42 -7.77
C SER A 66 9.35 1.51 -7.39
N GLN A 67 8.37 1.23 -6.51
CA GLN A 67 7.38 2.23 -6.06
C GLN A 67 7.93 3.19 -5.00
N CYS A 68 9.12 2.96 -4.45
CA CYS A 68 9.70 3.78 -3.38
C CYS A 68 11.09 4.29 -3.76
N TYR A 69 11.23 5.61 -3.85
CA TYR A 69 12.51 6.28 -4.04
C TYR A 69 12.94 7.03 -2.78
N PRO A 70 14.02 6.61 -2.09
CA PRO A 70 14.55 7.32 -0.93
C PRO A 70 15.26 8.61 -1.36
N GLU A 71 14.57 9.73 -1.29
CA GLU A 71 15.08 11.01 -1.81
C GLU A 71 16.06 11.68 -0.85
N TYR A 72 15.80 11.63 0.46
CA TYR A 72 16.68 12.24 1.46
C TYR A 72 16.82 11.40 2.73
N ILE A 73 18.00 11.47 3.34
CA ILE A 73 18.28 10.93 4.67
C ILE A 73 18.34 12.09 5.66
N ILE A 74 17.43 12.09 6.62
CA ILE A 74 17.33 13.09 7.68
C ILE A 74 18.00 12.55 8.94
N THR A 75 19.12 13.19 9.31
CA THR A 75 19.84 12.97 10.57
C THR A 75 19.39 14.02 11.57
N TYR A 76 18.93 13.58 12.75
CA TYR A 76 18.50 14.50 13.81
C TYR A 76 18.99 14.00 15.17
N LYS A 77 19.18 14.93 16.11
CA LYS A 77 19.45 14.64 17.52
C LYS A 77 18.24 15.09 18.32
N ARG A 78 17.66 14.18 19.09
CA ARG A 78 16.62 14.54 20.07
C ARG A 78 17.34 15.17 21.27
N THR A 79 17.03 16.42 21.58
CA THR A 79 17.46 17.11 22.80
C THR A 79 16.67 16.64 24.00
#